data_AF-A0A3B9PLV9-F1
#
_entry.id   AF-A0A3B9PLV9-F1
#
_cell.length_a   1.000
_cell.length_b   1.000
_cell.length_c   1.000
_cell.angle_alpha   90.00
_cell.angle_beta   90.00
_cell.angle_gamma   90.00
#
_symmetry.space_group_name_H-M   'P 1'
#
loop_
_entity.id
_entity.type
_entity.pdbx_description
1 polymer ?
#
loop_
_entity_poly.entity_id
_entity_poly.type
_entity_poly.pdbx_seq_one_letter_code
_entity_poly.pdbx_strand_id
1 'polypeptide(L)' 'MSRSDWEVVIGLEVHAQLNTVSKIFSGASTAFGAEPNRQASAVDIALPGVLPVLNRGAVERA' A
#
# COMPACT_ATOMS: atom_id res chain seq x y z
N MET A 1 -12.61 25.03 -37.28
CA MET A 1 -12.92 23.74 -36.65
C MET A 1 -13.59 24.04 -35.32
N SER A 2 -14.79 23.50 -35.08
CA SER A 2 -15.57 23.84 -33.90
C SER A 2 -15.10 22.97 -32.72
N ARG A 3 -15.28 23.43 -31.48
CA ARG A 3 -14.95 22.64 -30.28
C ARG A 3 -15.71 21.31 -30.18
N SER A 4 -16.74 21.10 -31.00
CA SER A 4 -17.59 19.91 -31.02
C SER A 4 -16.98 18.70 -31.76
N ASP A 5 -15.81 18.85 -32.37
CA ASP A 5 -15.16 17.79 -33.17
C ASP A 5 -14.24 16.86 -32.34
N TRP A 6 -14.14 17.05 -31.02
CA TRP A 6 -13.23 16.31 -30.13
C TRP A 6 -13.91 15.83 -28.84
N GLU A 7 -13.48 14.67 -28.34
CA GLU A 7 -13.91 14.07 -27.07
C GLU A 7 -12.75 14.09 -26.05
N VAL A 8 -13.03 14.49 -24.81
CA VAL A 8 -12.05 14.45 -23.72
C VAL A 8 -12.27 13.17 -22.91
N VAL A 9 -11.27 12.29 -22.91
CA VAL A 9 -11.25 11.04 -22.14
C VAL A 9 -10.21 11.16 -21.02
N ILE A 10 -10.63 10.99 -19.77
CA ILE A 10 -9.77 11.11 -18.59
C ILE A 10 -9.79 9.80 -17.81
N GLY A 11 -8.61 9.28 -17.48
CA GLY A 11 -8.42 8.18 -16.53
C GLY A 11 -7.77 8.70 -15.24
N LEU A 12 -8.19 8.14 -14.11
CA LEU A 12 -7.60 8.42 -12.80
C LEU A 12 -7.12 7.11 -12.18
N GLU A 13 -5.92 7.13 -11.61
CA GLU A 13 -5.37 6.07 -10.78
C GLU A 13 -5.25 6.60 -9.35
N VAL A 14 -5.93 5.95 -8.40
CA VAL A 14 -6.02 6.42 -7.01
C VAL A 14 -5.47 5.35 -6.09
N HIS A 15 -4.47 5.73 -5.28
CA HIS A 15 -3.95 4.89 -4.20
C HIS A 15 -4.42 5.45 -2.86
N ALA A 16 -5.05 4.58 -2.05
CA ALA A 16 -5.47 4.90 -0.70
C ALA A 16 -4.76 3.96 0.29
N GLN A 17 -4.12 4.52 1.32
CA GLN A 17 -3.48 3.73 2.36
C GLN A 17 -4.53 3.25 3.37
N LEU A 18 -4.67 1.93 3.50
CA LEU A 18 -5.58 1.34 4.48
C LEU A 18 -5.11 1.63 5.90
N ASN A 19 -6.04 2.01 6.78
CA ASN A 19 -5.76 2.27 8.19
C ASN A 19 -5.75 0.94 8.99
N THR A 20 -4.69 0.16 8.82
CA THR A 20 -4.38 -1.05 9.58
C THR A 20 -3.24 -0.79 10.56
N VAL A 21 -3.15 -1.54 11.66
CA VAL A 21 -2.06 -1.39 12.66
C VAL A 21 -0.72 -1.96 12.15
N SER A 22 -0.78 -3.03 11.35
CA SER A 22 0.38 -3.70 10.77
C SER A 22 0.33 -3.71 9.24
N LYS A 23 1.48 -3.93 8.61
CA LYS A 23 1.61 -4.04 7.14
C LYS A 23 0.81 -5.21 6.58
N ILE A 24 0.64 -5.21 5.26
CA ILE A 24 -0.19 -6.19 4.54
C ILE A 24 0.36 -7.61 4.59
N PHE A 25 1.68 -7.79 4.68
CA PHE A 25 2.35 -9.10 4.68
C PHE A 25 3.27 -9.36 5.88
N SER A 26 3.43 -8.40 6.79
CA SER A 26 4.31 -8.50 7.95
C SER A 26 3.70 -7.86 9.19
N GLY A 27 4.25 -8.17 10.36
CA GLY A 27 3.81 -7.60 11.63
C GLY A 27 4.32 -6.18 11.93
N ALA A 28 5.11 -5.56 11.03
CA ALA A 28 5.65 -4.23 11.27
C ALA A 28 4.55 -3.16 11.26
N SER A 29 4.73 -2.11 12.08
CA SER A 29 3.79 -1.00 12.22
C SER A 29 3.65 -0.18 10.94
N THR A 30 2.48 0.41 10.74
CA THR A 30 2.14 1.38 9.68
C THR A 30 2.16 2.83 10.19
N ALA A 31 2.41 3.06 11.48
CA ALA A 31 2.34 4.38 12.09
C ALA A 31 3.39 5.34 11.51
N PHE A 32 2.97 6.57 11.20
CA PHE A 32 3.85 7.60 10.67
C PHE A 32 4.88 8.10 11.71
N GLY A 33 6.07 8.53 11.23
CA GLY A 33 7.03 9.31 12.02
C GLY A 33 8.14 8.54 12.73
N ALA A 34 8.28 7.23 12.49
CA ALA A 34 9.39 6.46 13.06
C ALA A 34 10.75 6.79 12.40
N GLU A 35 11.84 6.53 13.13
CA GLU A 35 13.19 6.62 12.59
C GLU A 35 13.40 5.68 11.38
N PRO A 36 14.35 6.00 10.48
CA PRO A 36 14.67 5.14 9.34
C PRO A 36 14.92 3.69 9.74
N ASN A 37 14.32 2.75 9.02
CA ASN A 37 14.43 1.30 9.23
C ASN A 37 13.93 0.78 10.59
N ARG A 38 13.33 1.60 11.46
CA ARG A 38 12.82 1.14 12.77
C ARG A 38 11.55 0.28 12.68
N GLN A 39 10.76 0.48 11.63
CA GLN A 39 9.53 -0.27 11.31
C GLN A 39 9.74 -1.20 10.11
N ALA A 40 10.87 -1.89 10.05
CA ALA A 40 11.18 -2.87 9.03
C ALA A 40 11.49 -4.23 9.68
N SER A 41 10.72 -5.25 9.31
CA SER A 41 10.93 -6.65 9.70
C SER A 41 11.74 -7.41 8.66
N ALA A 42 12.14 -8.66 8.97
CA ALA A 42 12.82 -9.55 8.02
C ALA A 42 12.04 -9.77 6.71
N VAL A 43 10.70 -9.77 6.79
CA VAL A 43 9.82 -9.85 5.61
C VAL A 43 9.91 -8.58 4.77
N ASP A 44 9.92 -7.40 5.41
CA ASP A 44 9.93 -6.12 4.71
C ASP A 44 11.25 -5.85 3.98
N ILE A 45 12.35 -6.37 4.52
CA ILE A 45 13.69 -6.27 3.90
C ILE A 45 14.04 -7.51 3.08
N ALA A 46 13.07 -8.40 2.85
CA ALA A 46 13.19 -9.58 1.99
C ALA A 46 14.39 -10.49 2.33
N LEU A 47 14.63 -10.76 3.62
CA LEU A 47 15.68 -11.71 4.01
C LEU A 47 15.39 -13.11 3.44
N PRO A 48 16.43 -13.88 3.03
CA PRO A 48 16.23 -15.24 2.55
C PRO A 48 15.49 -16.12 3.57
N GLY A 49 14.49 -16.87 3.09
CA GLY A 49 13.72 -17.83 3.90
C GLY A 49 12.49 -17.27 4.61
N VAL A 50 12.20 -15.98 4.50
CA VAL A 50 10.96 -15.39 5.03
C VAL A 50 9.77 -15.67 4.12
N LEU A 51 8.57 -15.80 4.69
CA LEU A 51 7.33 -15.99 3.95
C LEU A 51 6.30 -14.90 4.33
N PRO A 52 5.56 -14.34 3.36
CA PRO A 52 4.53 -13.35 3.63
C PRO A 52 3.26 -13.98 4.21
N VAL A 53 2.56 -13.27 5.09
CA VAL A 53 1.24 -13.68 5.60
C VAL A 53 0.26 -12.52 5.48
N LEU A 54 -0.84 -12.75 4.75
CA LEU A 54 -1.83 -11.71 4.45
C LEU A 54 -2.53 -11.19 5.72
N ASN A 55 -2.61 -9.87 5.83
CA ASN A 55 -3.27 -9.18 6.91
C ASN A 55 -4.80 -9.23 6.77
N ARG A 56 -5.47 -9.88 7.74
CA ARG A 56 -6.94 -9.95 7.81
C ARG A 56 -7.59 -8.56 7.77
N GLY A 57 -7.06 -7.60 8.54
CA GLY A 57 -7.61 -6.26 8.60
C GLY A 57 -7.46 -5.48 7.29
N ALA A 58 -6.45 -5.81 6.46
CA ALA A 58 -6.33 -5.26 5.12
C ALA A 58 -7.43 -5.82 4.21
N VAL A 59 -7.69 -7.13 4.26
CA VAL A 59 -8.74 -7.79 3.47
C VAL A 59 -10.14 -7.25 3.83
N GLU A 60 -10.42 -7.04 5.11
CA GLU A 60 -11.71 -6.51 5.58
C GLU A 60 -11.98 -5.05 5.14
N ARG A 61 -10.95 -4.32 4.70
CA ARG A 61 -11.01 -2.90 4.29
C ARG A 61 -10.83 -2.71 2.78
N ALA A 62 -10.57 -3.79 2.03
CA ALA A 62 -10.43 -3.78 0.58
C ALA A 62 -11.81 -3.70 -0.08
#